data_AF-A0A4Y8C9P3-F1
#
_entry.id   AF-A0A4Y8C9P3-F1
#
_cell.length_a   1.000
_cell.length_b   1.000
_cell.length_c   1.000
_cell.angle_alpha   90.00
_cell.angle_beta   90.00
_cell.angle_gamma   90.00
#
_symmetry.space_group_name_H-M   'P 1'
#
loop_
_entity.id
_entity.type
_entity.pdbx_description
1 polymer ?
#
loop_
_entity_poly.entity_id
_entity_poly.type
_entity_poly.pdbx_seq_one_letter_code
_entity_poly.pdbx_strand_id
1 'polypeptide(L)'
;NRIEGLKFVAKIFTNITQDHLDFHGTFENYKEAKELFFTDESLKFINKDALAIKFNVRNAFTYGIENPALYQIKAYSLEEGISAIATNKNQTFHIDSPLLGLFNLYNLLVA
;
A
#
# COMPACT_ATOMS: atom_id res chain seq x y z
N ASN A 1 -6.06 22.25 -1.73
CA ASN A 1 -5.30 21.96 -0.49
C ASN A 1 -6.22 21.59 0.67
N ARG A 2 -6.76 20.35 0.70
CA ARG A 2 -7.70 19.93 1.76
C ARG A 2 -7.03 19.39 3.03
N ILE A 3 -5.80 18.91 2.90
CA ILE A 3 -5.04 18.25 3.97
C ILE A 3 -3.79 19.05 4.37
N GLU A 4 -3.67 20.28 3.89
CA GLU A 4 -2.55 21.15 4.20
C GLU A 4 -2.56 21.51 5.70
N GLY A 5 -1.39 21.49 6.33
CA GLY A 5 -1.24 21.72 7.78
C GLY A 5 -1.50 20.51 8.67
N LEU A 6 -2.05 19.41 8.15
CA LEU A 6 -2.20 18.17 8.92
C LEU A 6 -0.86 17.44 9.05
N LYS A 7 -0.57 16.95 10.26
CA LYS A 7 0.58 16.09 10.55
C LYS A 7 0.13 14.63 10.56
N PHE A 8 0.65 13.84 9.63
CA PHE A 8 0.36 12.42 9.54
C PHE A 8 1.45 11.62 10.28
N VAL A 9 1.04 10.76 11.20
CA VAL A 9 1.96 9.84 11.90
C VAL A 9 2.45 8.75 10.94
N ALA A 10 1.59 8.29 10.04
CA ALA A 10 1.91 7.32 9.01
C ALA A 10 1.14 7.61 7.71
N LYS A 11 1.69 7.15 6.58
CA LYS A 11 1.09 7.26 5.25
C LYS A 11 1.12 5.90 4.55
N ILE A 12 0.08 5.57 3.80
CA ILE A 12 -0.03 4.27 3.14
C ILE A 12 -0.33 4.49 1.66
N PHE A 13 0.48 3.92 0.78
CA PHE A 13 0.23 3.85 -0.65
C PHE A 13 -0.28 2.46 -1.01
N THR A 14 -1.56 2.36 -1.35
CA THR A 14 -2.23 1.10 -1.68
C THR A 14 -2.11 0.74 -3.16
N ASN A 15 -2.56 1.61 -4.05
CA ASN A 15 -2.39 1.51 -5.49
C ASN A 15 -2.67 2.86 -6.16
N ILE A 16 -2.39 2.93 -7.46
CA ILE A 16 -2.89 3.97 -8.34
C ILE A 16 -3.28 3.34 -9.67
N THR A 17 -4.53 3.53 -10.07
CA THR A 17 -5.06 3.15 -11.38
C THR A 17 -5.63 4.39 -12.04
N GLN A 18 -5.86 4.33 -13.35
CA GLN A 18 -6.49 5.43 -14.08
C GLN A 18 -7.93 5.59 -13.60
N ASP A 19 -8.15 6.61 -12.79
CA ASP A 19 -9.44 6.98 -12.22
C ASP A 19 -9.52 8.51 -12.16
N HIS A 20 -10.70 9.09 -12.32
CA HIS A 20 -10.95 10.54 -12.17
C HIS A 20 -10.10 11.49 -13.04
N LEU A 21 -9.98 11.21 -14.35
CA LEU A 21 -9.29 12.13 -15.27
C LEU A 21 -9.99 13.49 -15.42
N ASP A 22 -11.28 13.59 -15.11
CA ASP A 22 -12.05 14.83 -15.20
C ASP A 22 -11.51 15.95 -14.28
N PHE A 23 -10.88 15.57 -13.16
CA PHE A 23 -10.33 16.52 -12.19
C PHE A 23 -8.84 16.80 -12.39
N HIS A 24 -8.06 15.75 -12.69
CA HIS A 24 -6.60 15.85 -12.80
C HIS A 24 -6.11 16.16 -14.23
N GLY A 25 -6.99 16.04 -15.23
CA GLY A 25 -6.69 16.24 -16.64
C GLY A 25 -5.92 15.06 -17.24
N THR A 26 -4.78 14.70 -16.66
CA THR A 26 -3.93 13.58 -17.09
C THR A 26 -3.65 12.63 -15.94
N PHE A 27 -3.33 11.39 -16.28
CA PHE A 27 -2.91 10.39 -15.30
C PHE A 27 -1.59 10.77 -14.63
N GLU A 28 -0.69 11.43 -15.37
CA GLU A 28 0.59 11.95 -14.87
C GLU A 28 0.38 12.98 -13.75
N ASN A 29 -0.53 13.94 -13.94
CA ASN A 29 -0.85 14.94 -12.92
C ASN A 29 -1.46 14.28 -11.67
N TYR A 30 -2.32 13.28 -11.87
CA TYR A 30 -2.90 12.51 -10.77
C TYR A 30 -1.82 11.76 -9.97
N LYS A 31 -0.89 11.12 -10.68
CA LYS A 31 0.25 10.40 -10.11
C LYS A 31 1.19 11.34 -9.36
N GLU A 32 1.56 12.47 -9.95
CA GLU A 32 2.44 13.46 -9.31
C GLU A 32 1.83 14.02 -8.02
N ALA A 33 0.53 14.32 -8.02
CA ALA A 33 -0.18 14.77 -6.83
C ALA A 33 -0.12 13.75 -5.69
N LYS A 34 -0.23 12.44 -5.99
CA LYS A 34 -0.04 11.39 -4.98
C LYS A 34 1.42 11.24 -4.56
N GLU A 35 2.36 11.28 -5.50
CA GLU A 35 3.81 11.20 -5.21
C GLU A 35 4.24 12.27 -4.22
N LEU A 36 3.78 13.51 -4.38
CA LEU A 36 4.07 14.62 -3.48
C LEU A 36 3.68 14.31 -2.02
N PHE A 37 2.65 13.51 -1.78
CA PHE A 37 2.25 13.11 -0.43
C PHE A 37 3.30 12.20 0.25
N PHE A 38 4.18 11.53 -0.50
CA PHE A 38 5.16 10.57 -0.01
C PHE A 38 6.63 11.04 -0.10
N THR A 39 6.89 12.30 -0.42
CA THR A 39 8.26 12.85 -0.56
C THR A 39 8.91 13.29 0.76
N ASP A 40 8.14 13.40 1.85
CA ASP A 40 8.69 13.75 3.17
C ASP A 40 9.29 12.55 3.92
N GLU A 41 9.84 12.79 5.11
CA GLU A 41 10.50 11.77 5.92
C GLU A 41 9.56 11.05 6.90
N SER A 42 8.25 11.25 6.80
CA SER A 42 7.28 10.56 7.66
C SER A 42 7.28 9.04 7.44
N LEU A 43 6.81 8.28 8.43
CA LEU A 43 6.61 6.83 8.30
C LEU A 43 5.65 6.55 7.14
N LYS A 44 6.04 5.64 6.24
CA LYS A 44 5.23 5.29 5.09
C LYS A 44 5.31 3.82 4.71
N PHE A 45 4.19 3.30 4.21
CA PHE A 45 4.07 1.94 3.69
C PHE A 45 3.74 1.98 2.21
N ILE A 46 4.52 1.27 1.40
CA ILE A 46 4.44 1.30 -0.07
C ILE A 46 4.13 -0.10 -0.59
N ASN A 47 3.00 -0.23 -1.30
CA ASN A 47 2.67 -1.48 -2.00
C ASN A 47 3.64 -1.68 -3.19
N LYS A 48 4.35 -2.81 -3.19
CA LYS A 48 5.31 -3.18 -4.24
C LYS A 48 4.66 -3.78 -5.48
N ASP A 49 3.39 -4.17 -5.40
CA ASP A 49 2.62 -4.74 -6.51
C ASP A 49 1.74 -3.70 -7.21
N ALA A 50 1.80 -2.44 -6.75
CA ALA A 50 1.15 -1.31 -7.40
C ALA A 50 2.06 -0.69 -8.48
N LEU A 51 1.46 0.17 -9.33
CA LEU A 51 2.24 1.00 -10.25
C LEU A 51 3.28 1.82 -9.47
N ALA A 52 4.51 1.80 -9.95
CA ALA A 52 5.63 2.47 -9.29
C ALA A 52 5.41 3.99 -9.20
N ILE A 53 5.61 4.51 -7.99
CA ILE A 53 5.57 5.94 -7.68
C ILE A 53 6.91 6.41 -7.13
N LYS A 54 7.22 7.70 -7.27
CA LYS A 54 8.31 8.36 -6.55
C LYS A 54 7.91 8.57 -5.09
N PHE A 55 8.82 8.27 -4.18
CA PHE A 55 8.67 8.52 -2.75
C PHE A 55 10.05 8.67 -2.10
N ASN A 56 10.09 9.24 -0.90
CA ASN A 56 11.30 9.30 -0.10
C ASN A 56 11.50 8.00 0.70
N VAL A 57 12.65 7.36 0.50
CA VAL A 57 12.99 6.05 1.09
C VAL A 57 13.20 6.08 2.61
N ARG A 58 13.43 7.25 3.21
CA ARG A 58 13.53 7.37 4.68
C ARG A 58 12.20 7.00 5.32
N ASN A 59 12.25 6.15 6.36
CA ASN A 59 11.09 5.61 7.05
C ASN A 59 10.06 4.93 6.13
N ALA A 60 10.50 4.40 4.98
CA ALA A 60 9.65 3.67 4.06
C ALA A 60 9.74 2.16 4.32
N PHE A 61 8.58 1.54 4.50
CA PHE A 61 8.38 0.10 4.63
C PHE A 61 7.62 -0.37 3.38
N THR A 62 7.93 -1.57 2.90
CA THR A 62 7.30 -2.12 1.70
C THR A 62 6.46 -3.32 2.06
N TYR A 63 5.34 -3.49 1.36
CA TYR A 63 4.50 -4.68 1.47
C TYR A 63 4.08 -5.18 0.09
N GLY A 64 3.80 -6.47 -0.02
CA GLY A 64 3.40 -7.10 -1.27
C GLY A 64 3.07 -8.58 -1.13
N ILE A 65 2.37 -9.11 -2.12
CA ILE A 65 2.03 -10.52 -2.29
C ILE A 65 2.92 -11.12 -3.38
N GLU A 66 3.09 -10.44 -4.51
CA GLU A 66 3.78 -10.96 -5.69
C GLU A 66 5.26 -10.58 -5.73
N ASN A 67 5.55 -9.29 -5.51
CA ASN A 67 6.92 -8.77 -5.54
C ASN A 67 7.60 -8.85 -4.16
N PRO A 68 8.94 -9.01 -4.12
CA PRO A 68 9.69 -8.94 -2.87
C PRO A 68 9.46 -7.62 -2.12
N ALA A 69 9.07 -7.75 -0.86
CA ALA A 69 8.78 -6.64 0.04
C ALA A 69 9.19 -7.00 1.47
N LEU A 70 9.28 -5.99 2.34
CA LEU A 70 9.62 -6.20 3.75
C LEU A 70 8.53 -6.99 4.48
N TYR A 71 7.27 -6.69 4.20
CA TYR A 71 6.11 -7.49 4.59
C TYR A 71 5.60 -8.29 3.39
N GLN A 72 5.62 -9.62 3.48
CA GLN A 72 5.30 -10.48 2.34
C GLN A 72 4.37 -11.62 2.71
N ILE A 73 3.36 -11.88 1.88
CA ILE A 73 2.52 -13.08 1.97
C ILE A 73 3.29 -14.30 1.46
N LYS A 74 3.28 -15.39 2.25
CA LYS A 74 3.89 -16.68 1.89
C LYS A 74 2.87 -17.69 1.37
N ALA A 75 1.67 -17.67 1.92
CA ALA A 75 0.56 -18.52 1.52
C ALA A 75 -0.75 -17.83 1.89
N TYR A 76 -1.80 -18.06 1.10
CA TYR A 76 -3.14 -17.58 1.40
C TYR A 76 -4.22 -18.45 0.76
N SER A 77 -5.42 -18.42 1.34
CA SER A 77 -6.67 -18.93 0.78
C SER A 77 -7.72 -17.82 0.80
N LEU A 78 -8.59 -17.80 -0.21
CA LEU A 78 -9.66 -16.82 -0.40
C LEU A 78 -11.07 -17.46 -0.49
N GLU A 79 -11.21 -18.75 -0.18
CA GLU A 79 -12.45 -19.51 -0.42
C GLU A 79 -13.59 -19.14 0.55
N GLU A 80 -13.31 -19.08 1.86
CA GLU A 80 -14.30 -18.82 2.93
C GLU A 80 -13.99 -17.54 3.71
N GLY A 81 -13.43 -16.54 3.01
CA GLY A 81 -12.76 -15.41 3.65
C GLY A 81 -11.26 -15.45 3.33
N ILE A 82 -10.50 -14.57 3.98
CA ILE A 82 -9.05 -14.51 3.84
C ILE A 82 -8.42 -15.26 5.01
N SER A 83 -7.64 -16.27 4.70
CA SER A 83 -6.65 -16.83 5.62
C SER A 83 -5.28 -16.75 4.97
N ALA A 84 -4.29 -16.15 5.63
CA ALA A 84 -2.96 -15.94 5.07
C ALA A 84 -1.85 -16.01 6.11
N ILE A 85 -0.67 -16.38 5.63
CA ILE A 85 0.58 -16.33 6.38
C ILE A 85 1.43 -15.20 5.79
N ALA A 86 1.68 -14.17 6.58
CA ALA A 86 2.57 -13.06 6.24
C ALA A 86 3.90 -13.20 6.99
N THR A 87 4.93 -12.54 6.47
CA THR A 87 6.27 -12.53 7.07
C THR A 87 6.89 -11.14 7.04
N ASN A 88 7.70 -10.84 8.05
CA ASN A 88 8.62 -9.70 8.08
C ASN A 88 9.95 -10.17 8.67
N LYS A 89 10.99 -10.26 7.85
CA LYS A 89 12.30 -10.82 8.23
C LYS A 89 12.14 -12.21 8.87
N ASN A 90 12.28 -12.29 10.19
CA ASN A 90 12.22 -13.55 10.97
C ASN A 90 10.88 -13.73 11.71
N GLN A 91 9.92 -12.83 11.49
CA GLN A 91 8.61 -12.87 12.11
C GLN A 91 7.58 -13.40 11.11
N THR A 92 6.66 -14.22 11.61
CA THR A 92 5.53 -14.76 10.87
C THR A 92 4.24 -14.32 11.55
N PHE A 93 3.24 -13.96 10.75
CA PHE A 93 1.95 -13.47 11.20
C PHE A 93 0.85 -14.25 10.49
N HIS A 94 -0.21 -14.58 11.24
CA HIS A 94 -1.43 -15.15 10.68
C HIS A 94 -2.45 -14.03 10.49
N ILE A 95 -3.12 -14.03 9.34
CA ILE A 95 -4.20 -13.11 9.00
C ILE A 95 -5.43 -13.97 8.74
N ASP A 96 -6.48 -13.78 9.52
CA ASP A 96 -7.78 -14.42 9.32
C ASP A 96 -8.86 -13.35 9.32
N SER A 97 -9.69 -13.31 8.27
CA SER A 97 -10.69 -12.27 8.07
C SER A 97 -11.87 -12.79 7.24
N PRO A 98 -13.12 -12.41 7.56
CA PRO A 98 -14.29 -12.78 6.74
C PRO A 98 -14.38 -11.99 5.43
N LEU A 99 -13.50 -11.01 5.21
CA LEU A 99 -13.47 -10.23 3.98
C LEU A 99 -13.09 -11.11 2.78
N LEU A 100 -13.63 -10.76 1.62
CA LEU A 100 -13.40 -11.51 0.38
C LEU A 100 -12.51 -10.75 -0.60
N GLY A 101 -11.75 -11.49 -1.39
CA GLY A 101 -10.98 -10.98 -2.52
C GLY A 101 -9.56 -10.55 -2.19
N LEU A 102 -8.69 -10.66 -3.20
CA LEU A 102 -7.25 -10.39 -3.09
C LEU A 102 -6.94 -8.94 -2.69
N PHE A 103 -7.75 -7.98 -3.13
CA PHE A 103 -7.58 -6.57 -2.78
C PHE A 103 -7.70 -6.33 -1.26
N ASN A 104 -8.56 -7.09 -0.57
CA ASN A 104 -8.69 -6.99 0.88
C ASN A 104 -7.49 -7.61 1.60
N LEU A 105 -6.85 -8.64 1.04
CA LEU A 105 -5.60 -9.17 1.59
C LEU A 105 -4.47 -8.12 1.54
N TYR A 106 -4.36 -7.34 0.45
CA TYR A 106 -3.44 -6.19 0.41
C TYR A 106 -3.73 -5.16 1.50
N ASN A 107 -5.01 -4.84 1.72
CA ASN A 107 -5.41 -3.87 2.74
C ASN A 107 -5.12 -4.38 4.16
N LEU A 108 -5.38 -5.66 4.43
CA LEU A 108 -5.10 -6.29 5.73
C LEU A 108 -3.61 -6.37 6.03
N LEU A 109 -2.76 -6.57 5.01
CA LEU A 109 -1.32 -6.65 5.20
C LEU A 109 -0.69 -5.33 5.71
N VAL A 110 -1.38 -4.20 5.52
CA VAL A 110 -0.87 -2.86 5.86
C VAL A 110 -1.69 -2.14 6.95
N ALA A 111 -2.75 -2.77 7.45
CA ALA A 111 -3.59 -2.26 8.53
C ALA A 111 -2.96 -2.54 9.91
#